data_AF-A0A2E3Z6M2-F1
#
_entry.id   AF-A0A2E3Z6M2-F1
#
_cell.length_a   1.000
_cell.length_b   1.000
_cell.length_c   1.000
_cell.angle_alpha   90.00
_cell.angle_beta   90.00
_cell.angle_gamma   90.00
#
_symmetry.space_group_name_H-M   'P 1'
#
loop_
_entity.id
_entity.type
_entity.pdbx_description
1 polymer ?
#
loop_
_entity_poly.entity_id
_entity_poly.type
_entity_poly.pdbx_seq_one_letter_code
_entity_poly.pdbx_strand_id
1 'polypeptide(L)'
;MHYRGKSFRFTARYPDGKKEILLDVPNYDFNWQNAYALAKSKLMPENTLLICEGVFDNSADNPANPDPTQEVRWGDQTWEEMMLGSFTTSLPEWIKPGEYPKIERIEGKLFKVIFRYLPSNERAKKVTVAGTFNEWNKEKNALEGPGEDGY
;
A
#
# COMPACT_ATOMS: atom_id res chain seq x y z
N MET A 1 -8.57 10.33 11.59
CA MET A 1 -8.00 10.62 12.94
C MET A 1 -9.14 10.97 13.88
N HIS A 2 -8.95 10.96 15.21
CA HIS A 2 -9.98 11.38 16.17
C HIS A 2 -9.84 12.88 16.52
N TYR A 3 -10.27 13.27 17.72
CA TYR A 3 -10.45 14.66 18.15
C TYR A 3 -9.17 15.51 18.14
N ARG A 4 -8.00 14.90 18.25
CA ARG A 4 -6.73 15.62 18.24
C ARG A 4 -6.17 15.71 16.82
N GLY A 5 -6.80 15.14 15.80
CA GLY A 5 -6.34 15.28 14.42
C GLY A 5 -6.29 16.75 13.99
N LYS A 6 -5.13 17.21 13.50
CA LYS A 6 -4.87 18.60 13.09
C LYS A 6 -4.68 18.74 11.59
N SER A 7 -3.87 17.86 11.00
CA SER A 7 -3.64 17.84 9.56
C SER A 7 -3.31 16.44 9.08
N PHE A 8 -3.65 16.15 7.82
CA PHE A 8 -3.30 14.88 7.18
C PHE A 8 -2.73 15.14 5.78
N ARG A 9 -1.66 14.44 5.44
CA ARG A 9 -1.01 14.55 4.13
C ARG A 9 -0.65 13.19 3.56
N PHE A 10 -0.87 13.03 2.26
CA PHE A 10 -0.31 11.94 1.46
C PHE A 10 0.75 12.49 0.51
N THR A 11 1.95 11.92 0.58
CA THR A 11 3.06 12.23 -0.32
C THR A 11 3.50 10.97 -1.05
N ALA A 12 3.53 10.99 -2.38
CA ALA A 12 4.22 9.99 -3.18
C ALA A 12 5.71 10.33 -3.28
N ARG A 13 6.57 9.37 -2.98
CA ARG A 13 8.00 9.41 -3.32
C ARG A 13 8.26 8.38 -4.42
N TYR A 14 8.59 8.86 -5.61
CA TYR A 14 8.83 8.05 -6.80
C TYR A 14 10.23 7.40 -6.77
N PRO A 15 10.46 6.37 -7.62
CA PRO A 15 11.74 5.65 -7.68
C PRO A 15 12.93 6.53 -8.06
N ASP A 16 12.69 7.59 -8.84
CA ASP A 16 13.67 8.60 -9.22
C ASP A 16 13.97 9.61 -8.09
N GLY A 17 13.32 9.46 -6.93
CA GLY A 17 13.43 10.35 -5.78
C GLY A 17 12.49 11.55 -5.80
N LYS A 18 11.76 11.79 -6.89
CA LYS A 18 10.78 12.89 -6.98
C LYS A 18 9.70 12.70 -5.91
N LYS A 19 9.31 13.81 -5.28
CA LYS A 19 8.19 13.85 -4.32
C LYS A 19 7.01 14.62 -4.89
N GLU A 20 5.81 14.16 -4.58
CA GLU A 20 4.56 14.82 -4.96
C GLU A 20 3.53 14.69 -3.86
N ILE A 21 2.93 15.81 -3.49
CA ILE A 21 1.81 15.83 -2.54
C ILE A 21 0.55 15.43 -3.32
N LEU A 22 -0.06 14.31 -2.92
CA LEU A 22 -1.28 13.78 -3.54
C LEU A 22 -2.54 14.32 -2.87
N LEU A 23 -2.48 14.54 -1.56
CA LEU A 23 -3.55 15.13 -0.76
C LEU A 23 -2.91 15.91 0.39
N ASP A 24 -3.43 17.11 0.64
CA ASP A 24 -3.05 17.94 1.78
C ASP A 24 -4.30 18.51 2.44
N VAL A 25 -4.56 18.09 3.67
CA VAL A 25 -5.66 18.59 4.51
C VAL A 25 -5.02 19.30 5.70
N PRO A 26 -4.64 20.58 5.57
CA PRO A 26 -3.87 21.30 6.60
C PRO A 26 -4.70 21.68 7.83
N ASN A 27 -6.02 21.77 7.68
CA ASN A 27 -6.98 22.05 8.76
C ASN A 27 -7.99 20.90 8.80
N TYR A 28 -7.54 19.73 9.25
CA TYR A 28 -8.41 18.58 9.42
C TYR A 28 -9.40 18.84 10.56
N ASP A 29 -10.66 18.46 10.35
CA ASP A 29 -11.70 18.44 11.37
C ASP A 29 -12.19 16.99 11.50
N PHE A 30 -12.34 16.51 12.74
CA PHE A 30 -12.81 15.14 13.00
C PHE A 30 -14.16 14.82 12.33
N ASN A 31 -15.03 15.83 12.21
CA ASN A 31 -16.34 15.70 11.58
C ASN A 31 -16.25 15.58 10.05
N TRP A 32 -15.07 15.82 9.44
CA TRP A 32 -14.83 15.73 8.00
C TRP A 32 -14.18 14.39 7.63
N GLN A 33 -14.98 13.33 7.60
CA GLN A 33 -14.56 12.01 7.13
C GLN A 33 -14.80 11.87 5.61
N ASN A 34 -14.19 12.77 4.84
CA ASN A 34 -14.41 12.86 3.40
C ASN A 34 -13.57 11.85 2.61
N ALA A 35 -14.12 11.36 1.50
CA ALA A 35 -13.36 10.68 0.47
C ALA A 35 -12.85 11.71 -0.55
N TYR A 36 -11.53 11.74 -0.78
CA TYR A 36 -10.90 12.58 -1.80
C TYR A 36 -10.49 11.72 -3.00
N ALA A 37 -10.90 12.14 -4.19
CA ALA A 37 -10.49 11.50 -5.44
C ALA A 37 -9.49 12.38 -6.20
N LEU A 38 -8.47 11.76 -6.78
CA LEU A 38 -7.56 12.47 -7.68
C LEU A 38 -8.34 12.92 -8.92
N ALA A 39 -8.16 14.18 -9.33
CA ALA A 39 -8.78 14.71 -10.55
C ALA A 39 -8.37 13.93 -11.81
N LYS A 40 -7.17 13.33 -11.79
CA LYS A 40 -6.67 12.41 -12.81
C LYS A 40 -6.08 11.20 -12.13
N SER A 41 -6.46 10.00 -12.57
CA SER A 41 -5.86 8.75 -12.12
C SER A 41 -4.35 8.80 -12.31
N LYS A 42 -3.61 8.26 -11.34
CA LYS A 42 -2.16 8.34 -11.30
C LYS A 42 -1.55 6.96 -11.33
N LEU A 43 -0.71 6.72 -12.33
CA LEU A 43 0.13 5.53 -12.32
C LEU A 43 1.14 5.67 -11.18
N MET A 44 1.21 4.64 -10.34
CA MET A 44 2.23 4.51 -9.31
C MET A 44 3.23 3.45 -9.78
N PRO A 45 4.41 3.84 -10.31
CA PRO A 45 5.44 2.89 -10.68
C PRO A 45 5.84 1.99 -9.52
N GLU A 46 6.38 0.81 -9.85
CA GLU A 46 7.05 -0.06 -8.87
C GLU A 46 8.06 0.75 -8.06
N ASN A 47 8.16 0.47 -6.76
CA ASN A 47 8.99 1.19 -5.78
C ASN A 47 8.53 2.63 -5.45
N THR A 48 7.34 3.06 -5.88
CA THR A 48 6.72 4.27 -5.33
C THR A 48 6.35 4.04 -3.87
N LEU A 49 6.74 4.97 -3.00
CA LEU A 49 6.37 4.96 -1.58
C LEU A 49 5.27 5.99 -1.33
N LEU A 50 4.14 5.54 -0.80
CA LEU A 50 3.11 6.41 -0.26
C LEU A 50 3.40 6.68 1.21
N ILE A 51 3.66 7.94 1.52
CA ILE A 51 3.97 8.43 2.86
C ILE A 51 2.72 9.14 3.37
N CYS A 52 2.18 8.65 4.48
CA CYS A 52 1.04 9.24 5.17
C CYS A 52 1.54 9.95 6.43
N GLU A 53 1.25 11.24 6.55
CA GLU A 53 1.67 12.07 7.68
C GLU A 53 0.43 12.63 8.36
N GLY A 54 0.22 12.25 9.62
CA GLY A 54 -0.84 12.78 10.48
C GLY A 54 -0.22 13.63 11.58
N VAL A 55 -0.74 14.84 11.78
CA VAL A 55 -0.35 15.72 12.88
C VAL A 55 -1.49 15.77 13.88
N PHE A 56 -1.15 15.70 15.16
CA PHE A 56 -2.11 15.81 16.26
C PHE A 56 -1.86 17.09 17.07
N ASP A 57 -2.95 17.69 17.57
CA ASP A 57 -2.96 18.82 18.48
C ASP A 57 -3.48 18.38 19.86
N ASN A 58 -2.54 18.11 20.76
CA ASN A 58 -2.84 17.79 22.16
C ASN A 58 -2.77 19.02 23.08
N SER A 59 -2.78 20.24 22.54
CA SER A 59 -2.79 21.45 23.36
C SER A 59 -4.12 21.63 24.10
N ALA A 60 -4.10 22.43 25.17
CA ALA A 60 -5.31 22.85 25.88
C ALA A 60 -6.20 23.81 25.07
N ASP A 61 -5.64 24.40 24.01
CA ASP A 61 -6.34 25.33 23.13
C ASP A 61 -7.13 24.61 22.02
N ASN A 62 -6.96 23.28 21.86
CA ASN A 62 -7.79 22.49 20.95
C ASN A 62 -9.16 22.23 21.60
N PRO A 63 -10.26 22.86 21.13
CA PRO A 63 -11.57 22.71 21.76
C PRO A 63 -12.17 21.30 21.60
N ALA A 64 -11.65 20.50 20.66
CA ALA A 64 -12.06 19.11 20.51
C ALA A 64 -11.35 18.16 21.49
N ASN A 65 -10.24 18.60 22.10
CA ASN A 65 -9.45 17.78 23.02
C ASN A 65 -10.16 17.69 24.39
N PRO A 66 -10.68 16.51 24.80
CA PRO A 66 -11.43 16.38 26.05
C PRO A 66 -10.55 16.51 27.30
N ASP A 67 -9.27 16.14 27.18
CA ASP A 67 -8.28 16.24 28.25
C ASP A 67 -6.86 16.34 27.64
N PRO A 68 -6.20 17.51 27.70
CA PRO A 68 -4.85 17.70 27.18
C PRO A 68 -3.75 17.07 28.06
N THR A 69 -4.07 16.69 29.29
CA THR A 69 -3.11 16.11 30.25
C THR A 69 -3.05 14.58 30.19
N GLN A 70 -4.04 13.96 29.53
CA GLN A 70 -4.14 12.52 29.43
C GLN A 70 -3.11 11.93 28.47
N GLU A 71 -2.51 10.80 28.83
CA GLU A 71 -1.76 9.97 27.88
C GLU A 71 -2.72 9.37 26.84
N VAL A 72 -2.41 9.58 25.57
CA VAL A 72 -3.24 9.12 24.45
C VAL A 72 -2.58 7.94 23.76
N ARG A 73 -3.38 6.92 23.48
CA ARG A 73 -2.97 5.70 22.78
C ARG A 73 -3.83 5.47 21.55
N TRP A 74 -3.40 4.54 20.69
CA TRP A 74 -4.26 4.05 19.62
C TRP A 74 -5.48 3.32 20.21
N GLY A 75 -6.67 3.57 19.68
CA GLY A 75 -7.88 2.84 20.05
C GLY A 75 -9.13 3.33 19.32
N ASP A 76 -10.21 2.55 19.43
CA ASP A 76 -11.45 2.75 18.66
C ASP A 76 -12.33 3.90 19.19
N GLN A 77 -12.08 4.37 20.40
CA GLN A 77 -12.89 5.42 21.01
C GLN A 77 -12.40 6.81 20.60
N THR A 78 -13.32 7.77 20.42
CA THR A 78 -12.98 9.11 19.93
C THR A 78 -12.09 9.93 20.88
N TRP A 79 -12.04 9.57 22.16
CA TRP A 79 -11.11 10.16 23.13
C TRP A 79 -9.73 9.49 23.16
N GLU A 80 -9.61 8.29 22.60
CA GLU A 80 -8.34 7.69 22.16
C GLU A 80 -7.97 8.26 20.78
N GLU A 81 -6.92 7.76 20.13
CA GLU A 81 -6.55 8.24 18.79
C GLU A 81 -6.43 7.16 17.73
N MET A 82 -6.52 7.60 16.47
CA MET A 82 -6.26 6.78 15.30
C MET A 82 -5.53 7.58 14.24
N MET A 83 -4.59 6.93 13.54
CA MET A 83 -4.01 7.42 12.30
C MET A 83 -4.28 6.38 11.22
N LEU A 84 -5.28 6.63 10.38
CA LEU A 84 -5.64 5.76 9.26
C LEU A 84 -5.60 6.57 7.97
N GLY A 85 -4.65 6.26 7.11
CA GLY A 85 -4.64 6.72 5.72
C GLY A 85 -5.13 5.58 4.82
N SER A 86 -6.31 5.71 4.24
CA SER A 86 -6.81 4.78 3.23
C SER A 86 -6.61 5.35 1.82
N PHE A 87 -6.36 4.47 0.86
CA PHE A 87 -6.34 4.80 -0.55
C PHE A 87 -6.87 3.62 -1.34
N THR A 88 -7.50 3.90 -2.48
CA THR A 88 -8.00 2.88 -3.40
C THR A 88 -7.12 2.85 -4.63
N THR A 89 -6.71 1.66 -5.04
CA THR A 89 -5.97 1.45 -6.29
C THR A 89 -6.81 0.65 -7.27
N SER A 90 -6.53 0.83 -8.55
CA SER A 90 -6.95 -0.10 -9.59
C SER A 90 -5.73 -0.89 -10.03
N LEU A 91 -5.89 -2.20 -10.16
CA LEU A 91 -4.86 -3.04 -10.76
C LEU A 91 -4.78 -2.72 -12.26
N PRO A 92 -3.61 -2.88 -12.90
CA PRO A 92 -3.51 -2.76 -14.34
C PRO A 92 -4.41 -3.79 -15.04
N GLU A 93 -4.95 -3.44 -16.21
CA GLU A 93 -5.99 -4.20 -16.92
C GLU A 93 -5.61 -5.65 -17.25
N TRP A 94 -4.30 -5.95 -17.31
CA TRP A 94 -3.79 -7.29 -17.56
C TRP A 94 -3.80 -8.21 -16.34
N ILE A 95 -4.12 -7.71 -15.14
CA ILE A 95 -4.37 -8.54 -13.95
C ILE A 95 -5.89 -8.66 -13.77
N LYS A 96 -6.47 -9.78 -14.21
CA LYS A 96 -7.90 -10.04 -14.02
C LYS A 96 -8.19 -10.45 -12.57
N PRO A 97 -9.40 -10.21 -12.06
CA PRO A 97 -9.82 -10.70 -10.74
C PRO A 97 -9.53 -12.21 -10.61
N GLY A 98 -8.76 -12.59 -9.58
CA GLY A 98 -8.37 -14.00 -9.34
C GLY A 98 -7.09 -14.45 -10.04
N GLU A 99 -6.36 -13.57 -10.72
CA GLU A 99 -5.03 -13.83 -11.31
C GLU A 99 -3.85 -13.58 -10.35
N TYR A 100 -4.12 -13.45 -9.06
CA TYR A 100 -3.10 -13.54 -8.02
C TYR A 100 -2.34 -14.87 -8.11
N PRO A 101 -1.09 -14.97 -7.60
CA PRO A 101 -0.40 -16.24 -7.50
C PRO A 101 -1.29 -17.29 -6.85
N LYS A 102 -1.67 -18.30 -7.62
CA LYS A 102 -2.53 -19.38 -7.13
C LYS A 102 -1.65 -20.40 -6.43
N ILE A 103 -1.97 -20.65 -5.16
CA ILE A 103 -1.28 -21.65 -4.34
C ILE A 103 -2.23 -22.85 -4.18
N GLU A 104 -1.83 -23.98 -4.74
CA GLU A 104 -2.57 -25.24 -4.65
C GLU A 104 -1.71 -26.27 -3.94
N ARG A 105 -2.26 -26.95 -2.93
CA ARG A 105 -1.57 -28.07 -2.28
C ARG A 105 -1.66 -29.29 -3.18
N ILE A 106 -0.53 -29.92 -3.49
CA ILE A 106 -0.49 -31.15 -4.29
C ILE A 106 -0.48 -32.36 -3.35
N GLU A 107 0.66 -32.65 -2.72
CA GLU A 107 0.86 -33.83 -1.87
C GLU A 107 1.75 -33.50 -0.68
N GLY A 108 1.44 -34.04 0.50
CA GLY A 108 2.23 -33.80 1.70
C GLY A 108 2.36 -32.31 2.02
N LYS A 109 3.59 -31.79 2.03
CA LYS A 109 3.92 -30.37 2.23
C LYS A 109 4.31 -29.64 0.93
N LEU A 110 4.02 -30.24 -0.24
CA LEU A 110 4.31 -29.66 -1.54
C LEU A 110 3.15 -28.78 -2.02
N PHE A 111 3.51 -27.65 -2.61
CA PHE A 111 2.58 -26.68 -3.16
C PHE A 111 2.95 -26.37 -4.61
N LYS A 112 1.95 -26.30 -5.49
CA LYS A 112 2.06 -25.69 -6.80
C LYS A 112 1.76 -24.21 -6.65
N VAL A 113 2.66 -23.37 -7.14
CA VAL A 113 2.45 -21.92 -7.21
C VAL A 113 2.51 -21.51 -8.67
N ILE A 114 1.43 -20.93 -9.18
CA ILE A 114 1.37 -20.42 -10.55
C ILE A 114 1.45 -18.89 -10.49
N PHE A 115 2.49 -18.32 -11.10
CA PHE A 115 2.61 -16.90 -11.33
C PHE A 115 2.07 -16.57 -12.72
N ARG A 116 1.32 -15.48 -12.85
CA ARG A 116 0.97 -14.89 -14.15
C ARG A 116 1.60 -13.51 -14.20
N TYR A 117 2.55 -13.32 -15.11
CA TYR A 117 3.20 -12.04 -15.30
C TYR A 117 3.33 -11.76 -16.79
N LEU A 118 2.69 -10.69 -17.25
CA LEU A 118 2.85 -10.21 -18.61
C LEU A 118 3.66 -8.91 -18.58
N PRO A 119 4.91 -8.89 -19.05
CA PRO A 119 5.66 -7.65 -19.11
C PRO A 119 5.00 -6.72 -20.15
N SER A 120 4.84 -5.44 -19.80
CA SER A 120 4.02 -4.50 -20.56
C SER A 120 4.54 -4.18 -21.96
N ASN A 121 5.83 -4.40 -22.23
CA ASN A 121 6.49 -3.92 -23.46
C ASN A 121 7.25 -5.00 -24.25
N GLU A 122 7.57 -6.15 -23.64
CA GLU A 122 8.28 -7.25 -24.31
C GLU A 122 7.86 -8.59 -23.73
N ARG A 123 7.84 -9.66 -24.54
CA ARG A 123 7.60 -11.01 -24.01
C ARG A 123 8.76 -11.43 -23.10
N ALA A 124 8.44 -12.02 -21.96
CA ALA A 124 9.44 -12.67 -21.13
C ALA A 124 10.14 -13.76 -21.96
N LYS A 125 11.45 -13.92 -21.79
CA LYS A 125 12.24 -14.98 -22.46
C LYS A 125 12.66 -16.09 -21.50
N LYS A 126 12.70 -15.78 -20.21
CA LYS A 126 13.10 -16.68 -19.14
C LYS A 126 12.51 -16.17 -17.83
N VAL A 127 12.02 -17.08 -16.99
CA VAL A 127 11.57 -16.78 -15.63
C VAL A 127 12.46 -17.53 -14.64
N THR A 128 12.95 -16.83 -13.61
CA THR A 128 13.77 -17.41 -12.55
C THR A 128 13.29 -16.91 -11.20
N VAL A 129 13.34 -17.75 -10.17
CA VAL A 129 13.12 -17.31 -8.79
C VAL A 129 14.26 -16.38 -8.38
N ALA A 130 13.95 -15.10 -8.16
CA ALA A 130 14.90 -14.10 -7.68
C ALA A 130 14.88 -14.05 -6.15
N GLY A 131 15.62 -14.97 -5.52
CA GLY A 131 15.85 -14.98 -4.07
C GLY A 131 14.91 -15.89 -3.27
N THR A 132 15.36 -16.26 -2.07
CA THR A 132 14.57 -16.97 -1.07
C THR A 132 14.57 -16.12 0.21
N PHE A 133 13.44 -16.07 0.93
CA PHE A 133 13.32 -15.31 2.19
C PHE A 133 14.00 -16.02 3.39
N ASN A 134 14.72 -17.11 3.15
CA ASN A 134 15.08 -18.07 4.18
C ASN A 134 16.28 -18.98 3.80
N GLU A 135 17.18 -18.50 2.94
CA GLU A 135 18.49 -19.10 2.62
C GLU A 135 18.52 -20.57 2.13
N TRP A 136 17.36 -21.17 1.83
CA TRP A 136 17.26 -22.62 1.64
C TRP A 136 17.74 -23.12 0.26
N ASN A 137 18.03 -22.25 -0.71
CA ASN A 137 18.58 -22.74 -1.98
C ASN A 137 19.45 -21.70 -2.69
N LYS A 138 20.73 -22.05 -2.92
CA LYS A 138 21.70 -21.23 -3.64
C LYS A 138 21.59 -21.37 -5.16
N GLU A 139 20.88 -22.38 -5.64
CA GLU A 139 20.67 -22.60 -7.07
C GLU A 139 19.43 -21.87 -7.55
N LYS A 140 19.57 -21.11 -8.65
CA LYS A 140 18.46 -20.43 -9.31
C LYS A 140 17.52 -21.50 -9.86
N ASN A 141 16.43 -21.80 -9.15
CA ASN A 141 15.37 -22.67 -9.67
C ASN A 141 14.78 -22.01 -10.91
N ALA A 142 15.12 -22.53 -12.09
CA ALA A 142 14.45 -22.17 -13.32
C ALA A 142 12.98 -22.57 -13.17
N LEU A 143 12.08 -21.63 -13.43
CA LEU A 143 10.66 -21.94 -13.50
C LEU A 143 10.33 -22.42 -14.91
N GLU A 144 9.33 -23.28 -15.02
CA GLU A 144 8.75 -23.63 -16.31
C GLU A 144 8.07 -22.38 -16.88
N GLY A 145 8.43 -22.01 -18.12
CA GLY A 145 7.86 -20.86 -18.83
C GLY A 145 8.90 -19.87 -19.39
N PRO A 146 8.43 -18.79 -20.04
CA PRO A 146 7.03 -18.48 -20.28
C PRO A 146 6.40 -19.38 -21.36
N GLY A 147 5.10 -19.61 -21.27
CA GLY A 147 4.29 -20.34 -22.25
C GLY A 147 4.17 -19.61 -23.59
N GLU A 148 3.58 -20.26 -24.59
CA GLU A 148 3.43 -19.71 -25.95
C GLU A 148 2.60 -18.40 -26.01
N ASP A 149 1.73 -18.23 -25.02
CA ASP A 149 0.87 -17.06 -24.78
C ASP A 149 1.57 -15.93 -24.01
N GLY A 150 2.81 -16.12 -23.58
CA GLY A 150 3.65 -15.08 -22.97
C GLY A 150 3.50 -14.93 -21.46
N TYR A 151 2.89 -15.90 -20.78
CA TYR A 151 2.77 -15.99 -19.31
C TYR A 151 3.76 -16.97 -18.69
#